data_AF-A0A954PLJ9-F1
#
_entry.id   AF-A0A954PLJ9-F1
#
_cell.length_a   1.000
_cell.length_b   1.000
_cell.length_c   1.000
_cell.angle_alpha   90.00
_cell.angle_beta   90.00
_cell.angle_gamma   90.00
#
_symmetry.space_group_name_H-M   'P 1'
#
loop_
_entity.id
_entity.type
_entity.pdbx_description
1 polymer ?
#
loop_
_entity_poly.entity_id
_entity_poly.type
_entity_poly.pdbx_seq_one_letter_code
_entity_poly.pdbx_strand_id
1 'polypeptide(L)'
;KGNPAFWGLDKDARLRLWPASSPLVRPETFCYPVKQKWFATDTQMANDPVYVDGGERAGKKLIYYHSGLDIGGSEGLVEVVAATEGLVVSVGEEVLEGHREDTPVSPRYDVVYLVDGRGWYYRYSHLKEIDSQLVPGRVVPQGTRVGLLGKEGGSGGWSHLHFEIKCRQPSGKWGTQEGYGFLWEAYLREYQPQLIAVARPHHVIFSGESVTLDGTRSWSRAGEITSYHWQCGDGATATTPRWERTYDKPGRYCEVLRVCDQAGHVAYDFAAVVVIDRENPQRLIPSIHANYYPTQNVRPGMPVIFKVRTFNTSSGGEQWDFGDGTAAVEVKSDGNAVVHAADGYAATTHRFAQTGDYVVRVHHTDEHGVPAIGHLHVRVADAK
;
A
#
# COMPACT_ATOMS: atom_id res chain seq x y z
N LYS A 1 -18.64 -15.78 -12.37
CA LYS A 1 -17.20 -15.95 -12.66
C LYS A 1 -16.45 -15.59 -11.40
N GLY A 2 -16.18 -16.59 -10.55
CA GLY A 2 -15.44 -16.45 -9.29
C GLY A 2 -13.94 -16.34 -9.55
N ASN A 3 -13.14 -16.32 -8.48
CA ASN A 3 -11.68 -16.23 -8.47
C ASN A 3 -11.02 -16.86 -9.71
N PRO A 4 -10.02 -16.20 -10.33
CA PRO A 4 -9.30 -16.76 -11.46
C PRO A 4 -8.84 -18.20 -11.16
N ALA A 5 -8.84 -19.11 -12.12
CA ALA A 5 -8.60 -20.54 -11.87
C ALA A 5 -7.25 -20.84 -11.17
N PHE A 6 -6.25 -19.95 -11.31
CA PHE A 6 -4.98 -20.04 -10.58
C PHE A 6 -5.07 -19.72 -9.07
N TRP A 7 -6.25 -19.32 -8.61
CA TRP A 7 -6.62 -19.02 -7.22
C TRP A 7 -7.69 -19.95 -6.64
N GLY A 8 -8.25 -20.84 -7.46
CA GLY A 8 -9.02 -21.94 -6.91
C GLY A 8 -8.10 -22.73 -5.99
N LEU A 9 -8.28 -22.61 -4.68
CA LEU A 9 -7.71 -23.62 -3.81
C LEU A 9 -8.41 -24.92 -4.22
N ASP A 10 -7.65 -25.92 -4.64
CA ASP A 10 -8.20 -27.27 -4.82
C ASP A 10 -8.75 -27.86 -3.50
N LYS A 11 -8.68 -27.12 -2.37
CA LYS A 11 -9.05 -27.45 -0.98
C LYS A 11 -9.58 -26.21 -0.24
N ASP A 12 -10.24 -26.37 0.90
CA ASP A 12 -10.87 -25.24 1.61
C ASP A 12 -9.88 -24.31 2.34
N ALA A 13 -8.68 -24.79 2.69
CA ALA A 13 -7.63 -23.98 3.31
C ALA A 13 -6.21 -24.56 3.03
N ARG A 14 -5.19 -23.69 3.10
CA ARG A 14 -3.78 -24.10 3.14
C ARG A 14 -3.08 -23.44 4.32
N LEU A 15 -2.48 -24.26 5.18
CA LEU A 15 -1.70 -23.80 6.32
C LEU A 15 -0.22 -24.00 6.03
N ARG A 16 0.59 -23.02 6.39
CA ARG A 16 2.05 -23.15 6.43
C ARG A 16 2.49 -22.87 7.85
N LEU A 17 3.32 -23.76 8.39
CA LEU A 17 3.73 -23.76 9.79
C LEU A 17 5.24 -23.63 9.85
N TRP A 18 5.70 -22.78 10.75
CA TRP A 18 7.12 -22.58 11.05
C TRP A 18 7.34 -22.80 12.54
N PRO A 19 8.50 -23.33 12.97
CA PRO A 19 8.94 -23.20 14.34
C PRO A 19 8.90 -21.73 14.79
N ALA A 20 8.42 -21.46 16.00
CA ALA A 20 8.20 -20.10 16.49
C ALA A 20 9.45 -19.19 16.49
N SER A 21 10.64 -19.79 16.62
CA SER A 21 11.92 -19.08 16.60
C SER A 21 12.62 -19.10 15.23
N SER A 22 12.02 -19.74 14.22
CA SER A 22 12.62 -19.84 12.89
C SER A 22 12.20 -18.64 12.02
N PRO A 23 13.11 -18.17 11.16
CA PRO A 23 12.76 -17.13 10.20
C PRO A 23 11.77 -17.68 9.16
N LEU A 24 10.80 -16.87 8.74
CA LEU A 24 9.82 -17.25 7.71
C LEU A 24 10.51 -17.49 6.35
N VAL A 25 11.52 -16.67 6.04
CA VAL A 25 12.44 -16.85 4.92
C VAL A 25 13.87 -16.77 5.43
N ARG A 26 14.77 -17.60 4.87
CA ARG A 26 16.19 -17.57 5.19
C ARG A 26 16.71 -16.12 5.15
N PRO A 27 17.33 -15.60 6.23
CA PRO A 27 17.89 -14.26 6.26
C PRO A 27 18.80 -14.00 5.05
N GLU A 28 18.87 -12.76 4.60
CA GLU A 28 19.72 -12.30 3.48
C GLU A 28 19.34 -12.87 2.10
N THR A 29 18.32 -13.73 2.01
CA THR A 29 17.79 -14.24 0.72
C THR A 29 16.52 -13.55 0.26
N PHE A 30 15.96 -12.65 1.08
CA PHE A 30 14.78 -11.87 0.73
C PHE A 30 14.82 -10.46 1.37
N CYS A 31 14.60 -9.41 0.59
CA CYS A 31 14.55 -8.01 1.04
C CYS A 31 13.20 -7.38 0.72
N TYR A 32 12.93 -6.20 1.30
CA TYR A 32 11.72 -5.45 0.96
C TYR A 32 11.86 -4.86 -0.46
N PRO A 33 10.91 -5.06 -1.38
CA PRO A 33 11.10 -4.78 -2.80
C PRO A 33 10.95 -3.30 -3.17
N VAL A 34 10.72 -2.41 -2.20
CA VAL A 34 10.62 -0.97 -2.44
C VAL A 34 11.46 -0.18 -1.43
N LYS A 35 12.15 0.86 -1.89
CA LYS A 35 12.97 1.73 -1.04
C LYS A 35 12.12 2.82 -0.38
N GLN A 36 11.25 2.41 0.54
CA GLN A 36 10.38 3.31 1.30
C GLN A 36 10.05 2.76 2.69
N LYS A 37 9.49 3.62 3.55
CA LYS A 37 8.95 3.23 4.85
C LYS A 37 7.79 2.24 4.69
N TRP A 38 7.70 1.26 5.58
CA TRP A 38 6.53 0.39 5.69
C TRP A 38 5.28 1.22 5.98
N PHE A 39 4.18 0.92 5.29
CA PHE A 39 2.93 1.66 5.44
C PHE A 39 3.08 3.17 5.19
N ALA A 40 3.98 3.56 4.27
CA ALA A 40 4.14 4.96 3.85
C ALA A 40 2.85 5.57 3.25
N THR A 41 2.01 4.74 2.64
CA THR A 41 0.72 5.09 2.04
C THR A 41 -0.18 3.85 2.01
N ASP A 42 -1.24 3.90 1.22
CA ASP A 42 -2.23 2.84 1.05
C ASP A 42 -1.56 1.55 0.56
N THR A 43 -2.10 0.41 1.02
CA THR A 43 -1.69 -0.92 0.58
C THR A 43 -2.92 -1.79 0.39
N GLN A 44 -2.81 -2.79 -0.47
CA GLN A 44 -3.78 -3.88 -0.55
C GLN A 44 -3.01 -5.20 -0.45
N MET A 45 -3.28 -6.00 0.58
CA MET A 45 -2.44 -7.16 0.88
C MET A 45 -3.27 -8.44 0.89
N ALA A 46 -2.84 -9.43 0.12
CA ALA A 46 -3.24 -10.85 0.15
C ALA A 46 -4.54 -11.21 0.91
N ASN A 47 -5.62 -11.45 0.14
CA ASN A 47 -6.96 -11.77 0.63
C ASN A 47 -7.68 -10.65 1.39
N ASP A 48 -7.20 -9.41 1.32
CA ASP A 48 -8.06 -8.25 1.56
C ASP A 48 -9.22 -8.29 0.52
N PRO A 49 -10.49 -8.09 0.95
CA PRO A 49 -11.58 -7.90 0.02
C PRO A 49 -11.35 -6.56 -0.69
N VAL A 50 -11.14 -6.59 -2.00
CA VAL A 50 -10.77 -5.39 -2.76
C VAL A 50 -11.64 -5.18 -4.00
N TYR A 51 -11.65 -3.92 -4.42
CA TYR A 51 -12.22 -3.46 -5.68
C TYR A 51 -11.10 -2.73 -6.42
N VAL A 52 -10.67 -3.30 -7.55
CA VAL A 52 -9.41 -3.02 -8.28
C VAL A 52 -9.23 -1.56 -8.77
N ASP A 53 -10.20 -0.68 -8.57
CA ASP A 53 -10.21 0.66 -9.18
C ASP A 53 -10.08 1.79 -8.15
N GLY A 54 -9.49 1.50 -6.98
CA GLY A 54 -9.36 2.47 -5.88
C GLY A 54 -10.70 2.90 -5.27
N GLY A 55 -11.81 2.26 -5.64
CA GLY A 55 -13.16 2.63 -5.24
C GLY A 55 -14.03 1.42 -4.91
N GLU A 56 -14.75 1.50 -3.80
CA GLU A 56 -15.68 0.49 -3.30
C GLU A 56 -17.01 0.57 -4.06
N ARG A 57 -17.48 -0.54 -4.64
CA ARG A 57 -18.74 -0.58 -5.42
C ARG A 57 -19.71 -1.58 -4.84
N ALA A 58 -20.70 -1.12 -4.06
CA ALA A 58 -21.70 -1.98 -3.42
C ALA A 58 -22.45 -2.89 -4.40
N GLY A 59 -22.69 -2.42 -5.63
CA GLY A 59 -23.34 -3.19 -6.69
C GLY A 59 -22.52 -4.38 -7.23
N LYS A 60 -21.21 -4.44 -6.97
CA LYS A 60 -20.34 -5.52 -7.45
C LYS A 60 -20.43 -6.72 -6.50
N LYS A 61 -21.33 -7.65 -6.84
CA LYS A 61 -21.65 -8.86 -6.05
C LYS A 61 -20.55 -9.94 -6.05
N LEU A 62 -19.51 -9.79 -6.89
CA LEU A 62 -18.38 -10.71 -6.95
C LEU A 62 -17.20 -10.07 -6.20
N ILE A 63 -16.93 -10.56 -4.99
CA ILE A 63 -15.76 -10.17 -4.22
C ILE A 63 -14.53 -10.71 -4.94
N TYR A 64 -13.63 -9.81 -5.32
CA TYR A 64 -12.29 -10.15 -5.76
C TYR A 64 -11.39 -10.06 -4.53
N TYR A 65 -10.68 -11.14 -4.23
CA TYR A 65 -9.67 -11.14 -3.19
C TYR A 65 -8.34 -10.75 -3.83
N HIS A 66 -7.69 -9.73 -3.28
CA HIS A 66 -6.43 -9.29 -3.84
C HIS A 66 -5.41 -10.40 -3.72
N SER A 67 -4.69 -10.57 -4.80
CA SER A 67 -3.96 -11.79 -5.10
C SER A 67 -2.45 -11.56 -4.98
N GLY A 68 -2.03 -10.30 -5.14
CA GLY A 68 -0.67 -9.86 -4.88
C GLY A 68 -0.53 -9.13 -3.55
N LEU A 69 0.57 -8.41 -3.46
CA LEU A 69 0.90 -7.47 -2.40
C LEU A 69 1.08 -6.13 -3.08
N ASP A 70 0.10 -5.24 -2.92
CA ASP A 70 0.14 -3.89 -3.47
C ASP A 70 0.73 -2.95 -2.44
N ILE A 71 1.91 -2.45 -2.79
CA ILE A 71 2.66 -1.51 -1.97
C ILE A 71 2.52 -0.16 -2.64
N GLY A 72 1.66 0.71 -2.13
CA GLY A 72 1.49 2.06 -2.65
C GLY A 72 2.78 2.88 -2.52
N GLY A 73 2.94 3.86 -3.41
CA GLY A 73 4.08 4.77 -3.38
C GLY A 73 3.94 5.89 -4.40
N SER A 74 4.83 6.88 -4.33
CA SER A 74 4.81 8.01 -5.26
C SER A 74 5.30 7.62 -6.65
N GLU A 75 4.41 7.75 -7.64
CA GLU A 75 4.66 7.42 -9.06
C GLU A 75 5.94 8.09 -9.55
N GLY A 76 6.84 7.29 -10.14
CA GLY A 76 8.08 7.75 -10.75
C GLY A 76 9.14 8.22 -9.76
N LEU A 77 8.95 8.02 -8.45
CA LEU A 77 9.89 8.45 -7.41
C LEU A 77 10.38 7.31 -6.51
N VAL A 78 9.53 6.32 -6.24
CA VAL A 78 9.89 5.18 -5.39
C VAL A 78 10.64 4.13 -6.21
N GLU A 79 11.86 3.80 -5.78
CA GLU A 79 12.66 2.75 -6.39
C GLU A 79 12.12 1.36 -6.00
N VAL A 80 11.95 0.52 -7.01
CA VAL A 80 11.65 -0.91 -6.87
C VAL A 80 12.95 -1.70 -7.05
N VAL A 81 13.20 -2.66 -6.16
CA VAL A 81 14.41 -3.49 -6.18
C VAL A 81 14.07 -4.97 -6.21
N ALA A 82 15.00 -5.78 -6.73
CA ALA A 82 14.89 -7.23 -6.77
C ALA A 82 14.86 -7.77 -5.34
N ALA A 83 13.73 -8.34 -4.92
CA ALA A 83 13.54 -8.87 -3.57
C ALA A 83 14.51 -10.03 -3.23
N THR A 84 15.04 -10.70 -4.25
CA THR A 84 15.94 -11.86 -4.13
C THR A 84 16.98 -11.80 -5.24
N GLU A 85 18.08 -12.51 -5.06
CA GLU A 85 18.88 -12.93 -6.20
C GLU A 85 18.02 -13.82 -7.10
N GLY A 86 18.11 -13.62 -8.41
CA GLY A 86 17.32 -14.41 -9.35
C GLY A 86 17.72 -14.22 -10.80
N LEU A 87 17.38 -15.21 -11.60
CA LEU A 87 17.44 -15.17 -13.06
C LEU A 87 16.29 -14.30 -13.57
N VAL A 88 16.60 -13.28 -14.36
CA VAL A 88 15.62 -12.51 -15.11
C VAL A 88 15.02 -13.41 -16.19
N VAL A 89 13.72 -13.68 -16.12
CA VAL A 89 13.02 -14.59 -17.05
C VAL A 89 12.02 -13.87 -17.94
N SER A 90 11.60 -12.66 -17.56
CA SER A 90 10.80 -11.80 -18.44
C SER A 90 10.98 -10.34 -18.07
N VAL A 91 11.04 -9.49 -19.09
CA VAL A 91 11.14 -8.03 -18.99
C VAL A 91 10.22 -7.44 -20.07
N GLY A 92 9.18 -6.73 -19.65
CA GLY A 92 8.18 -6.24 -20.58
C GLY A 92 7.46 -7.38 -21.30
N GLU A 93 7.49 -7.34 -22.63
CA GLU A 93 6.91 -8.40 -23.48
C GLU A 93 7.91 -9.52 -23.82
N GLU A 94 9.18 -9.34 -23.48
CA GLU A 94 10.22 -10.33 -23.73
C GLU A 94 10.22 -11.41 -22.64
N VAL A 95 10.38 -12.66 -23.07
CA VAL A 95 10.42 -13.84 -22.19
C VAL A 95 11.61 -14.70 -22.59
N LEU A 96 12.37 -15.15 -21.61
CA LEU A 96 13.50 -16.06 -21.78
C LEU A 96 13.02 -17.41 -22.34
N GLU A 97 13.79 -17.97 -23.28
CA GLU A 97 13.52 -19.29 -23.82
C GLU A 97 13.51 -20.36 -22.71
N GLY A 98 12.57 -21.30 -22.76
CA GLY A 98 12.33 -22.27 -21.67
C GLY A 98 11.42 -21.76 -20.54
N HIS A 99 11.08 -20.46 -20.51
CA HIS A 99 10.11 -19.90 -19.57
C HIS A 99 8.78 -19.47 -20.21
N ARG A 100 8.58 -19.79 -21.50
CA ARG A 100 7.37 -19.45 -22.28
C ARG A 100 6.19 -20.39 -22.01
N GLU A 101 6.47 -21.62 -21.60
CA GLU A 101 5.47 -22.68 -21.41
C GLU A 101 5.54 -23.24 -19.99
N ASP A 102 4.39 -23.63 -19.43
CA ASP A 102 4.27 -24.22 -18.10
C ASP A 102 4.98 -23.42 -16.97
N THR A 103 4.99 -22.10 -17.11
CA THR A 103 5.44 -21.14 -16.08
C THR A 103 4.30 -20.19 -15.71
N PRO A 104 4.43 -19.41 -14.62
CA PRO A 104 3.42 -18.44 -14.27
C PRO A 104 3.69 -17.04 -14.88
N VAL A 105 4.62 -16.95 -15.84
CA VAL A 105 4.98 -15.72 -16.53
C VAL A 105 3.80 -15.26 -17.39
N SER A 106 3.42 -13.99 -17.22
CA SER A 106 2.38 -13.32 -18.00
C SER A 106 2.98 -11.98 -18.45
N PRO A 107 3.62 -11.95 -19.64
CA PRO A 107 4.38 -10.78 -20.09
C PRO A 107 3.46 -9.58 -20.32
N ARG A 108 3.96 -8.39 -19.98
CA ARG A 108 3.27 -7.09 -20.15
C ARG A 108 4.33 -5.99 -20.07
N TYR A 109 4.20 -4.93 -20.85
CA TYR A 109 5.22 -3.87 -21.00
C TYR A 109 5.72 -3.25 -19.68
N ASP A 110 4.90 -3.25 -18.62
CA ASP A 110 5.19 -2.72 -17.28
C ASP A 110 5.52 -3.79 -16.23
N VAL A 111 5.87 -5.01 -16.67
CA VAL A 111 6.07 -6.18 -15.79
C VAL A 111 7.45 -6.77 -15.94
N VAL A 112 8.04 -7.18 -14.83
CA VAL A 112 9.28 -7.96 -14.75
C VAL A 112 9.01 -9.26 -13.98
N TYR A 113 9.62 -10.36 -14.43
CA TYR A 113 9.70 -11.61 -13.68
C TYR A 113 11.15 -12.01 -13.40
N LEU A 114 11.42 -12.35 -12.14
CA LEU A 114 12.64 -13.05 -11.71
C LEU A 114 12.28 -14.45 -11.24
N VAL A 115 13.16 -15.43 -11.41
CA VAL A 115 13.06 -16.74 -10.74
C VAL A 115 14.29 -16.95 -9.86
N ASP A 116 14.09 -17.36 -8.62
CA ASP A 116 15.19 -17.59 -7.68
C ASP A 116 15.64 -19.05 -7.61
N GLY A 117 16.65 -19.33 -6.77
CA GLY A 117 17.16 -20.69 -6.56
C GLY A 117 16.17 -21.68 -5.92
N ARG A 118 15.02 -21.22 -5.42
CA ARG A 118 13.91 -22.08 -4.93
C ARG A 118 12.95 -22.45 -6.06
N GLY A 119 13.11 -21.88 -7.26
CA GLY A 119 12.17 -21.98 -8.36
C GLY A 119 10.91 -21.12 -8.16
N TRP A 120 10.95 -20.12 -7.29
CA TRP A 120 9.85 -19.19 -7.08
C TRP A 120 9.98 -18.02 -8.06
N TYR A 121 8.86 -17.67 -8.69
CA TYR A 121 8.76 -16.56 -9.63
C TYR A 121 8.28 -15.31 -8.90
N TYR A 122 8.99 -14.21 -9.08
CA TYR A 122 8.69 -12.91 -8.49
C TYR A 122 8.22 -11.98 -9.58
N ARG A 123 6.95 -11.58 -9.50
CA ARG A 123 6.35 -10.63 -10.43
C ARG A 123 6.41 -9.22 -9.84
N TYR A 124 6.93 -8.28 -10.61
CA TYR A 124 6.91 -6.84 -10.31
C TYR A 124 6.07 -6.18 -11.40
N SER A 125 4.95 -5.55 -11.05
CA SER A 125 4.03 -4.95 -12.04
C SER A 125 3.75 -3.48 -11.75
N HIS A 126 3.13 -2.81 -12.73
CA HIS A 126 2.76 -1.39 -12.69
C HIS A 126 3.97 -0.46 -12.66
N LEU A 127 5.11 -0.93 -13.16
CA LEU A 127 6.34 -0.16 -13.20
C LEU A 127 6.19 1.04 -14.15
N LYS A 128 6.55 2.22 -13.67
CA LYS A 128 6.63 3.44 -14.50
C LYS A 128 7.80 3.37 -15.48
N GLU A 129 8.88 2.77 -15.00
CA GLU A 129 10.14 2.59 -15.70
C GLU A 129 10.67 1.21 -15.31
N ILE A 130 11.20 0.48 -16.29
CA ILE A 130 11.96 -0.75 -16.07
C ILE A 130 13.43 -0.43 -16.29
N ASP A 131 14.29 -0.86 -15.35
CA ASP A 131 15.71 -0.62 -15.43
C ASP A 131 16.35 -1.39 -16.61
N SER A 132 17.06 -0.67 -17.47
CA SER A 132 17.70 -1.21 -18.68
C SER A 132 18.74 -2.31 -18.41
N GLN A 133 19.21 -2.47 -17.17
CA GLN A 133 20.14 -3.53 -16.81
C GLN A 133 19.48 -4.93 -16.75
N LEU A 134 18.15 -4.97 -16.66
CA LEU A 134 17.38 -6.21 -16.64
C LEU A 134 17.23 -6.75 -18.06
N VAL A 135 17.86 -7.89 -18.31
CA VAL A 135 17.82 -8.58 -19.60
C VAL A 135 17.49 -10.06 -19.34
N PRO A 136 16.51 -10.66 -20.04
CA PRO A 136 16.22 -12.07 -19.90
C PRO A 136 17.48 -12.94 -20.06
N GLY A 137 17.68 -13.89 -19.15
CA GLY A 137 18.87 -14.76 -19.12
C GLY A 137 19.97 -14.31 -18.17
N ARG A 138 19.90 -13.07 -17.65
CA ARG A 138 20.85 -12.56 -16.67
C ARG A 138 20.45 -12.92 -15.24
N VAL A 139 21.40 -13.36 -14.42
CA VAL A 139 21.21 -13.41 -12.96
C VAL A 139 21.55 -12.05 -12.36
N VAL A 140 20.65 -11.54 -11.53
CA VAL A 140 20.83 -10.28 -10.80
C VAL A 140 20.87 -10.54 -9.30
N PRO A 141 21.75 -9.86 -8.54
CA PRO A 141 21.76 -9.98 -7.09
C PRO A 141 20.51 -9.36 -6.47
N GLN A 142 20.17 -9.79 -5.24
CA GLN A 142 19.18 -9.10 -4.41
C GLN A 142 19.52 -7.61 -4.29
N GLY A 143 18.50 -6.76 -4.29
CA GLY A 143 18.65 -5.31 -4.17
C GLY A 143 18.99 -4.61 -5.50
N THR A 144 19.19 -5.36 -6.60
CA THR A 144 19.33 -4.76 -7.94
C THR A 144 18.11 -3.90 -8.25
N ARG A 145 18.33 -2.68 -8.75
CA ARG A 145 17.24 -1.80 -9.19
C ARG A 145 16.45 -2.49 -10.31
N VAL A 146 15.16 -2.66 -10.08
CA VAL A 146 14.20 -3.20 -11.05
C VAL A 146 13.58 -2.06 -11.87
N GLY A 147 13.35 -0.91 -11.25
CA GLY A 147 12.74 0.22 -11.91
C GLY A 147 12.12 1.23 -10.94
N LEU A 148 11.17 2.00 -11.44
CA LEU A 148 10.39 2.94 -10.64
C LEU A 148 8.95 2.46 -10.52
N LEU A 149 8.41 2.57 -9.30
CA LEU A 149 7.02 2.31 -9.01
C LEU A 149 6.13 3.27 -9.81
N GLY A 150 5.05 2.74 -10.39
CA GLY A 150 4.12 3.53 -11.17
C GLY A 150 2.67 3.07 -11.05
N LYS A 151 1.91 3.39 -12.09
CA LYS A 151 0.49 3.05 -12.24
C LYS A 151 0.19 2.54 -13.66
N GLU A 152 1.18 1.94 -14.30
CA GLU A 152 1.03 1.42 -15.66
C GLU A 152 0.24 0.10 -15.68
N GLY A 153 -0.12 -0.40 -16.85
CA GLY A 153 -0.86 -1.66 -16.99
C GLY A 153 -2.22 -1.67 -16.27
N GLY A 154 -2.59 -2.78 -15.65
CA GLY A 154 -3.91 -2.93 -15.00
C GLY A 154 -4.04 -2.35 -13.59
N SER A 155 -3.43 -1.20 -13.29
CA SER A 155 -3.31 -0.64 -11.92
C SER A 155 -4.58 0.02 -11.36
N GLY A 156 -5.60 0.23 -12.21
CA GLY A 156 -6.78 1.03 -11.86
C GLY A 156 -6.50 2.54 -11.73
N GLY A 157 -5.26 3.00 -12.01
CA GLY A 157 -4.88 4.42 -11.99
C GLY A 157 -4.32 4.91 -10.65
N TRP A 158 -4.25 4.03 -9.66
CA TRP A 158 -3.49 4.26 -8.43
C TRP A 158 -2.02 3.87 -8.66
N SER A 159 -1.08 4.61 -8.06
CA SER A 159 0.37 4.28 -8.03
C SER A 159 0.80 3.25 -6.96
N HIS A 160 1.13 2.02 -7.34
CA HIS A 160 1.62 0.95 -6.45
C HIS A 160 2.54 -0.02 -7.19
N LEU A 161 3.38 -0.74 -6.42
CA LEU A 161 3.97 -1.99 -6.90
C LEU A 161 2.99 -3.12 -6.61
N HIS A 162 2.51 -3.81 -7.65
CA HIS A 162 1.84 -5.11 -7.47
C HIS A 162 2.91 -6.20 -7.52
N PHE A 163 3.14 -6.83 -6.36
CA PHE A 163 4.18 -7.83 -6.16
C PHE A 163 3.56 -9.22 -5.91
N GLU A 164 3.96 -10.22 -6.70
CA GLU A 164 3.52 -11.61 -6.50
C GLU A 164 4.70 -12.54 -6.35
N ILE A 165 4.58 -13.51 -5.45
CA ILE A 165 5.50 -14.64 -5.34
C ILE A 165 4.74 -15.87 -5.82
N LYS A 166 5.15 -16.50 -6.92
CA LYS A 166 4.47 -17.66 -7.51
C LYS A 166 5.34 -18.89 -7.39
N CYS A 167 4.77 -19.97 -6.87
CA CYS A 167 5.46 -21.23 -6.68
C CYS A 167 4.56 -22.42 -7.06
N ARG A 168 5.18 -23.56 -7.35
CA ARG A 168 4.45 -24.82 -7.51
C ARG A 168 3.81 -25.19 -6.18
N GLN A 169 2.51 -25.44 -6.22
CA GLN A 169 1.73 -25.86 -5.06
C GLN A 169 1.79 -27.39 -4.92
N PRO A 170 1.44 -27.96 -3.76
CA PRO A 170 1.37 -29.41 -3.59
C PRO A 170 0.49 -30.14 -4.61
N SER A 171 -0.49 -29.44 -5.23
CA SER A 171 -1.30 -30.00 -6.32
C SER A 171 -0.57 -30.08 -7.67
N GLY A 172 0.70 -29.65 -7.74
CA GLY A 172 1.48 -29.55 -8.97
C GLY A 172 1.17 -28.32 -9.82
N LYS A 173 0.10 -27.58 -9.52
CA LYS A 173 -0.26 -26.34 -10.24
C LYS A 173 0.57 -25.15 -9.75
N TRP A 174 0.75 -24.14 -10.60
CA TRP A 174 1.22 -22.83 -10.15
C TRP A 174 0.17 -22.16 -9.27
N GLY A 175 0.63 -21.48 -8.23
CA GLY A 175 -0.21 -20.63 -7.39
C GLY A 175 0.62 -19.53 -6.76
N THR A 176 -0.05 -18.48 -6.31
CA THR A 176 0.61 -17.40 -5.61
C THR A 176 0.72 -17.72 -4.12
N GLN A 177 1.90 -17.45 -3.59
CA GLN A 177 2.26 -17.57 -2.20
C GLN A 177 1.80 -16.31 -1.46
N GLU A 178 1.06 -16.46 -0.36
CA GLU A 178 0.86 -15.35 0.59
C GLU A 178 2.26 -14.92 1.09
N GLY A 179 2.65 -13.68 0.81
CA GLY A 179 3.99 -13.17 1.02
C GLY A 179 4.07 -12.00 2.01
N TYR A 180 2.95 -11.58 2.62
CA TYR A 180 2.93 -10.49 3.60
C TYR A 180 3.91 -10.76 4.74
N GLY A 181 3.90 -11.98 5.29
CA GLY A 181 4.84 -12.37 6.35
C GLY A 181 6.31 -12.26 5.94
N PHE A 182 6.64 -12.54 4.67
CA PHE A 182 8.00 -12.43 4.15
C PHE A 182 8.43 -10.97 4.01
N LEU A 183 7.53 -10.12 3.48
CA LEU A 183 7.78 -8.68 3.36
C LEU A 183 7.94 -8.02 4.74
N TRP A 184 7.07 -8.36 5.69
CA TRP A 184 7.12 -7.89 7.07
C TRP A 184 8.46 -8.24 7.72
N GLU A 185 8.84 -9.52 7.68
CA GLU A 185 10.09 -9.99 8.27
C GLU A 185 11.32 -9.35 7.61
N ALA A 186 11.32 -9.20 6.29
CA ALA A 186 12.39 -8.51 5.56
C ALA A 186 12.50 -7.04 5.95
N TYR A 187 11.38 -6.32 6.03
CA TYR A 187 11.35 -4.91 6.44
C TYR A 187 11.89 -4.72 7.86
N LEU A 188 11.47 -5.56 8.82
CA LEU A 188 11.94 -5.48 10.20
C LEU A 188 13.46 -5.66 10.33
N ARG A 189 14.05 -6.52 9.49
CA ARG A 189 15.51 -6.75 9.44
C ARG A 189 16.24 -5.60 8.78
N GLU A 190 15.76 -5.15 7.61
CA GLU A 190 16.42 -4.13 6.79
C GLU A 190 16.35 -2.74 7.44
N TYR A 191 15.18 -2.32 7.90
CA TYR A 191 14.94 -0.93 8.35
C TYR A 191 14.96 -0.75 9.85
N GLN A 192 14.94 -1.86 10.60
CA GLN A 192 15.03 -1.86 12.05
C GLN A 192 14.13 -0.85 12.80
N PRO A 193 12.82 -0.77 12.46
CA PRO A 193 11.90 0.14 13.12
C PRO A 193 11.78 -0.19 14.61
N GLN A 194 11.62 0.84 15.43
CA GLN A 194 11.38 0.69 16.87
C GLN A 194 9.91 0.38 17.17
N LEU A 195 9.00 1.00 16.42
CA LEU A 195 7.56 0.95 16.63
C LEU A 195 6.84 1.07 15.28
N ILE A 196 5.81 0.25 15.09
CA ILE A 196 4.91 0.29 13.94
C ILE A 196 3.47 0.33 14.47
N ALA A 197 2.76 1.41 14.19
CA ALA A 197 1.32 1.48 14.40
C ALA A 197 0.61 0.67 13.31
N VAL A 198 -0.49 -0.01 13.66
CA VAL A 198 -1.29 -0.77 12.69
C VAL A 198 -2.78 -0.51 12.97
N ALA A 199 -3.42 0.23 12.06
CA ALA A 199 -4.82 0.66 12.11
C ALA A 199 -5.67 0.06 10.97
N ARG A 200 -5.21 -1.05 10.39
CA ARG A 200 -5.72 -1.71 9.17
C ARG A 200 -6.46 -3.01 9.53
N PRO A 201 -7.28 -3.64 8.65
CA PRO A 201 -7.57 -3.28 7.25
C PRO A 201 -8.46 -2.04 7.16
N HIS A 202 -8.71 -1.55 5.94
CA HIS A 202 -9.77 -0.57 5.72
C HIS A 202 -11.15 -1.22 5.87
N HIS A 203 -12.14 -0.39 6.11
CA HIS A 203 -13.52 -0.81 6.35
C HIS A 203 -14.45 -0.24 5.29
N VAL A 204 -15.47 -1.03 4.95
CA VAL A 204 -16.50 -0.67 3.98
C VAL A 204 -17.83 -1.04 4.60
N ILE A 205 -18.65 -0.03 4.89
CA ILE A 205 -19.91 -0.18 5.61
C ILE A 205 -20.99 0.68 4.97
N PHE A 206 -22.25 0.43 5.29
CA PHE A 206 -23.34 1.35 4.98
C PHE A 206 -23.49 2.41 6.07
N SER A 207 -24.03 3.57 5.69
CA SER A 207 -24.43 4.59 6.65
C SER A 207 -25.38 4.01 7.72
N GLY A 208 -25.15 4.42 8.97
CA GLY A 208 -25.81 3.93 10.18
C GLY A 208 -25.22 2.64 10.76
N GLU A 209 -24.21 2.04 10.13
CA GLU A 209 -23.51 0.87 10.67
C GLU A 209 -22.31 1.27 11.54
N SER A 210 -21.90 0.32 12.38
CA SER A 210 -20.74 0.47 13.26
C SER A 210 -19.56 -0.37 12.78
N VAL A 211 -18.37 0.11 13.10
CA VAL A 211 -17.10 -0.59 12.87
C VAL A 211 -16.23 -0.51 14.11
N THR A 212 -15.46 -1.57 14.37
CA THR A 212 -14.43 -1.55 15.42
C THR A 212 -13.10 -1.12 14.81
N LEU A 213 -12.64 0.07 15.19
CA LEU A 213 -11.26 0.49 14.98
C LEU A 213 -10.37 -0.32 15.91
N ASP A 214 -9.35 -1.00 15.38
CA ASP A 214 -8.50 -1.92 16.14
C ASP A 214 -7.01 -1.63 15.95
N GLY A 215 -6.37 -1.17 17.03
CA GLY A 215 -4.94 -0.86 17.09
C GLY A 215 -4.09 -1.99 17.64
N THR A 216 -4.69 -3.09 18.13
CA THR A 216 -3.99 -4.15 18.89
C THR A 216 -2.93 -4.89 18.06
N ARG A 217 -2.91 -4.70 16.74
CA ARG A 217 -1.89 -5.26 15.83
C ARG A 217 -0.63 -4.41 15.75
N SER A 218 -0.58 -3.26 16.43
CA SER A 218 0.62 -2.43 16.55
C SER A 218 1.75 -3.22 17.19
N TRP A 219 2.97 -2.98 16.73
CA TRP A 219 4.15 -3.78 17.07
C TRP A 219 5.28 -2.90 17.58
N SER A 220 5.89 -3.26 18.72
CA SER A 220 7.10 -2.62 19.24
C SER A 220 8.25 -3.62 19.32
N ARG A 221 9.44 -3.16 18.92
CA ARG A 221 10.70 -3.88 19.14
C ARG A 221 11.05 -3.99 20.61
N ALA A 222 10.68 -2.98 21.40
CA ALA A 222 10.92 -2.96 22.83
C ALA A 222 9.98 -3.93 23.57
N GLY A 223 8.88 -4.38 22.95
CA GLY A 223 7.91 -5.28 23.57
C GLY A 223 6.51 -4.70 23.53
N GLU A 224 6.01 -4.23 24.68
CA GLU A 224 4.62 -3.83 24.85
C GLU A 224 4.30 -2.41 24.34
N ILE A 225 3.08 -2.25 23.80
CA ILE A 225 2.47 -0.95 23.50
C ILE A 225 1.78 -0.44 24.77
N THR A 226 2.22 0.70 25.29
CA THR A 226 1.76 1.23 26.58
C THR A 226 0.57 2.16 26.48
N SER A 227 0.32 2.75 25.30
CA SER A 227 -0.86 3.60 25.09
C SER A 227 -1.34 3.58 23.64
N TYR A 228 -2.65 3.71 23.49
CA TYR A 228 -3.35 3.90 22.23
C TYR A 228 -4.13 5.21 22.31
N HIS A 229 -4.13 5.98 21.23
CA HIS A 229 -4.95 7.17 21.10
C HIS A 229 -5.54 7.23 19.69
N TRP A 230 -6.85 7.16 19.63
CA TRP A 230 -7.63 7.36 18.42
C TRP A 230 -8.14 8.79 18.36
N GLN A 231 -8.04 9.41 17.19
CA GLN A 231 -8.64 10.70 16.89
C GLN A 231 -9.38 10.64 15.55
N CYS A 232 -10.68 10.94 15.59
CA CYS A 232 -11.53 10.97 14.42
C CYS A 232 -11.60 12.36 13.79
N GLY A 233 -11.92 12.40 12.50
CA GLY A 233 -12.10 13.66 11.75
C GLY A 233 -13.22 14.57 12.27
N ASP A 234 -14.17 14.03 13.04
CA ASP A 234 -15.26 14.76 13.71
C ASP A 234 -14.86 15.31 15.10
N GLY A 235 -13.62 15.09 15.53
CA GLY A 235 -13.09 15.50 16.83
C GLY A 235 -13.30 14.49 17.96
N ALA A 236 -13.98 13.37 17.73
CA ALA A 236 -14.10 12.33 18.74
C ALA A 236 -12.75 11.65 19.00
N THR A 237 -12.51 11.25 20.25
CA THR A 237 -11.25 10.58 20.65
C THR A 237 -11.49 9.39 21.55
N ALA A 238 -10.59 8.41 21.51
CA ALA A 238 -10.56 7.31 22.47
C ALA A 238 -9.13 6.94 22.86
N THR A 239 -8.94 6.37 24.04
CA THR A 239 -7.65 5.88 24.53
C THR A 239 -7.59 4.36 24.67
N THR A 240 -8.62 3.66 24.19
CA THR A 240 -8.70 2.20 24.20
C THR A 240 -8.04 1.62 22.95
N PRO A 241 -7.46 0.41 23.03
CA PRO A 241 -6.85 -0.23 21.87
C PRO A 241 -7.87 -0.58 20.78
N ARG A 242 -9.12 -0.86 21.18
CA ARG A 242 -10.26 -1.07 20.29
C ARG A 242 -11.35 -0.06 20.60
N TRP A 243 -12.01 0.43 19.57
CA TRP A 243 -13.07 1.42 19.70
C TRP A 243 -14.16 1.22 18.64
N GLU A 244 -15.40 1.04 19.06
CA GLU A 244 -16.55 0.96 18.17
C GLU A 244 -17.03 2.36 17.78
N ARG A 245 -17.28 2.55 16.48
CA ARG A 245 -17.67 3.82 15.85
C ARG A 245 -18.82 3.62 14.89
N THR A 246 -19.84 4.46 14.99
CA THR A 246 -20.95 4.52 14.03
C THR A 246 -20.77 5.70 13.09
N TYR A 247 -21.09 5.49 11.81
CA TYR A 247 -20.98 6.53 10.79
C TYR A 247 -22.33 6.73 10.10
N ASP A 248 -22.94 7.90 10.29
CA ASP A 248 -24.28 8.18 9.78
C ASP A 248 -24.29 8.81 8.38
N LYS A 249 -23.15 9.31 7.90
CA LYS A 249 -23.03 10.02 6.63
C LYS A 249 -22.10 9.29 5.67
N PRO A 250 -22.43 9.25 4.36
CA PRO A 250 -21.54 8.69 3.36
C PRO A 250 -20.25 9.51 3.25
N GLY A 251 -19.15 8.83 2.92
CA GLY A 251 -17.83 9.46 2.79
C GLY A 251 -16.68 8.46 2.98
N ARG A 252 -15.45 8.89 2.62
CA ARG A 252 -14.22 8.18 2.99
C ARG A 252 -13.56 8.93 4.14
N TYR A 253 -13.64 8.34 5.33
CA TYR A 253 -12.98 8.80 6.54
C TYR A 253 -11.61 8.13 6.70
N CYS A 254 -10.74 8.75 7.50
CA CYS A 254 -9.37 8.29 7.71
C CYS A 254 -8.96 8.62 9.15
N GLU A 255 -9.23 7.71 10.08
CA GLU A 255 -9.08 7.96 11.51
C GLU A 255 -7.66 7.71 11.98
N VAL A 256 -7.15 8.60 12.83
CA VAL A 256 -5.75 8.61 13.24
C VAL A 256 -5.56 7.71 14.45
N LEU A 257 -4.68 6.72 14.33
CA LEU A 257 -4.14 5.97 15.45
C LEU A 257 -2.76 6.52 15.79
N ARG A 258 -2.56 6.87 17.06
CA ARG A 258 -1.25 7.12 17.66
C ARG A 258 -1.00 6.06 18.73
N VAL A 259 0.17 5.42 18.67
CA VAL A 259 0.62 4.48 19.72
C VAL A 259 1.93 4.93 20.34
N CYS A 260 2.14 4.55 21.60
CA CYS A 260 3.39 4.72 22.31
C CYS A 260 3.87 3.36 22.85
N ASP A 261 5.17 3.10 22.79
CA ASP A 261 5.76 1.94 23.45
C ASP A 261 6.36 2.30 24.82
N GLN A 262 6.84 1.29 25.54
CA GLN A 262 7.47 1.47 26.86
C GLN A 262 8.78 2.26 26.84
N ALA A 263 9.43 2.38 25.68
CA ALA A 263 10.64 3.19 25.50
C ALA A 263 10.31 4.65 25.15
N GLY A 264 9.03 5.01 25.05
CA GLY A 264 8.58 6.36 24.70
C GLY A 264 8.60 6.67 23.20
N HIS A 265 8.82 5.66 22.34
CA HIS A 265 8.68 5.85 20.90
C HIS A 265 7.21 6.05 20.54
N VAL A 266 6.96 6.83 19.49
CA VAL A 266 5.62 7.14 18.99
C VAL A 266 5.54 6.73 17.52
N ALA A 267 4.41 6.14 17.13
CA ALA A 267 4.11 5.83 15.73
C ALA A 267 2.65 6.13 15.41
N TYR A 268 2.38 6.35 14.12
CA TYR A 268 1.07 6.66 13.58
C TYR A 268 0.73 5.73 12.41
N ASP A 269 -0.53 5.34 12.32
CA ASP A 269 -1.15 4.70 11.15
C ASP A 269 -2.62 5.15 11.10
N PHE A 270 -3.31 4.86 10.00
CA PHE A 270 -4.62 5.44 9.75
C PHE A 270 -5.65 4.38 9.32
N ALA A 271 -6.81 4.40 9.98
CA ALA A 271 -7.93 3.52 9.65
C ALA A 271 -8.82 4.19 8.59
N ALA A 272 -8.82 3.67 7.37
CA ALA A 272 -9.74 4.13 6.34
C ALA A 272 -11.13 3.49 6.53
N VAL A 273 -12.18 4.30 6.54
CA VAL A 273 -13.57 3.86 6.64
C VAL A 273 -14.36 4.46 5.49
N VAL A 274 -14.77 3.62 4.54
CA VAL A 274 -15.63 3.99 3.42
C VAL A 274 -17.07 3.70 3.81
N VAL A 275 -17.88 4.74 3.84
CA VAL A 275 -19.29 4.70 4.22
C VAL A 275 -20.13 4.93 2.98
N ILE A 276 -20.86 3.91 2.58
CA ILE A 276 -21.74 3.91 1.42
C ILE A 276 -23.13 4.38 1.85
N ASP A 277 -23.77 5.21 1.04
CA ASP A 277 -25.16 5.63 1.29
C ASP A 277 -26.09 4.41 1.21
N ARG A 278 -26.76 4.10 2.32
CA ARG A 278 -27.72 2.98 2.42
C ARG A 278 -28.91 3.16 1.47
N GLU A 279 -29.38 4.39 1.29
CA GLU A 279 -30.53 4.70 0.45
C GLU A 279 -30.13 4.77 -1.04
N ASN A 280 -28.86 5.08 -1.33
CA ASN A 280 -28.33 5.15 -2.69
C ASN A 280 -27.03 4.34 -2.87
N PRO A 281 -27.05 3.01 -2.71
CA PRO A 281 -25.83 2.20 -2.67
C PRO A 281 -25.07 2.10 -4.01
N GLN A 282 -25.68 2.57 -5.11
CA GLN A 282 -25.03 2.65 -6.42
C GLN A 282 -24.22 3.94 -6.60
N ARG A 283 -24.42 4.93 -5.73
CA ARG A 283 -23.63 6.16 -5.76
C ARG A 283 -22.21 5.84 -5.32
N LEU A 284 -21.25 6.19 -6.15
CA LEU A 284 -19.84 6.00 -5.82
C LEU A 284 -19.42 7.01 -4.76
N ILE A 285 -18.68 6.53 -3.77
CA ILE A 285 -18.04 7.37 -2.77
C ILE A 285 -16.70 7.85 -3.33
N PRO A 286 -16.38 9.16 -3.25
CA PRO A 286 -15.07 9.63 -3.64
C PRO A 286 -14.01 8.94 -2.77
N SER A 287 -12.97 8.44 -3.43
CA SER A 287 -11.79 7.97 -2.73
C SER A 287 -10.61 8.90 -2.99
N ILE A 288 -9.58 8.80 -2.16
CA ILE A 288 -8.43 9.67 -2.22
C ILE A 288 -7.18 8.87 -1.90
N HIS A 289 -6.22 8.90 -2.82
CA HIS A 289 -4.91 8.29 -2.63
C HIS A 289 -3.88 9.40 -2.46
N ALA A 290 -3.44 9.59 -1.22
CA ALA A 290 -2.38 10.50 -0.82
C ALA A 290 -1.05 9.73 -0.70
N ASN A 291 0.05 10.29 -1.20
CA ASN A 291 1.39 9.74 -0.99
C ASN A 291 2.44 10.85 -0.96
N TYR A 292 3.65 10.52 -0.51
CA TYR A 292 4.74 11.47 -0.43
C TYR A 292 6.10 10.82 -0.62
N TYR A 293 7.10 11.62 -0.99
CA TYR A 293 8.48 11.20 -1.18
C TYR A 293 9.47 12.33 -0.81
N PRO A 294 10.61 12.03 -0.18
CA PRO A 294 11.01 10.72 0.35
C PRO A 294 10.26 10.37 1.64
N THR A 295 10.11 9.08 1.91
CA THR A 295 9.38 8.58 3.10
C THR A 295 10.28 8.30 4.30
N GLN A 296 11.59 8.51 4.13
CA GLN A 296 12.63 8.22 5.11
C GLN A 296 13.68 9.32 5.07
N ASN A 297 14.38 9.50 6.19
CA ASN A 297 15.50 10.44 6.32
C ASN A 297 15.15 11.89 5.94
N VAL A 298 13.90 12.30 6.15
CA VAL A 298 13.47 13.69 5.94
C VAL A 298 14.08 14.55 7.05
N ARG A 299 14.71 15.65 6.65
CA ARG A 299 15.38 16.60 7.55
C ARG A 299 14.70 17.97 7.48
N PRO A 300 14.87 18.83 8.50
CA PRO A 300 14.41 20.21 8.43
C PRO A 300 14.89 20.91 7.15
N GLY A 301 13.99 21.59 6.46
CA GLY A 301 14.26 22.31 5.20
C GLY A 301 14.38 21.42 3.95
N MET A 302 14.39 20.09 4.08
CA MET A 302 14.42 19.18 2.93
C MET A 302 13.09 19.24 2.15
N PRO A 303 13.11 19.24 0.80
CA PRO A 303 11.87 19.20 0.04
C PRO A 303 11.23 17.82 0.15
N VAL A 304 9.94 17.80 0.48
CA VAL A 304 9.08 16.63 0.44
C VAL A 304 8.01 16.87 -0.63
N ILE A 305 7.95 15.98 -1.61
CA ILE A 305 6.94 16.00 -2.66
C ILE A 305 5.72 15.26 -2.13
N PHE A 306 4.56 15.90 -2.16
CA PHE A 306 3.27 15.31 -1.87
C PHE A 306 2.49 15.16 -3.17
N LYS A 307 1.92 13.98 -3.39
CA LYS A 307 1.03 13.72 -4.53
C LYS A 307 -0.32 13.22 -4.03
N VAL A 308 -1.38 13.63 -4.70
CA VAL A 308 -2.73 13.15 -4.47
C VAL A 308 -3.47 12.91 -5.77
N ARG A 309 -4.29 11.87 -5.78
CA ARG A 309 -5.30 11.63 -6.80
C ARG A 309 -6.59 11.22 -6.15
N THR A 310 -7.67 11.90 -6.49
CA THR A 310 -9.03 11.49 -6.12
C THR A 310 -9.61 10.58 -7.19
N PHE A 311 -10.57 9.74 -6.81
CA PHE A 311 -11.25 8.82 -7.70
C PHE A 311 -12.76 8.93 -7.49
N ASN A 312 -13.53 8.47 -8.48
CA ASN A 312 -15.00 8.51 -8.49
C ASN A 312 -15.59 9.93 -8.43
N THR A 313 -14.80 10.95 -8.74
CA THR A 313 -15.23 12.34 -8.86
C THR A 313 -14.26 13.10 -9.77
N SER A 314 -14.75 14.14 -10.42
CA SER A 314 -13.93 15.08 -11.22
C SER A 314 -14.20 16.56 -10.85
N SER A 315 -15.08 16.77 -9.88
CA SER A 315 -15.39 18.09 -9.34
C SER A 315 -14.41 18.45 -8.22
N GLY A 316 -14.50 19.67 -7.69
CA GLY A 316 -13.67 20.13 -6.57
C GLY A 316 -12.16 20.19 -6.85
N GLY A 317 -11.40 20.22 -5.75
CA GLY A 317 -9.94 20.18 -5.65
C GLY A 317 -9.54 19.52 -4.33
N GLU A 318 -8.26 19.16 -4.20
CA GLU A 318 -7.71 18.57 -2.98
C GLU A 318 -6.96 19.62 -2.15
N GLN A 319 -7.30 19.72 -0.88
CA GLN A 319 -6.69 20.67 0.05
C GLN A 319 -5.74 19.95 1.02
N TRP A 320 -4.48 20.33 0.99
CA TRP A 320 -3.43 19.85 1.89
C TRP A 320 -3.28 20.72 3.12
N ASP A 321 -3.15 20.07 4.27
CA ASP A 321 -2.74 20.63 5.55
C ASP A 321 -1.54 19.82 6.04
N PHE A 322 -0.37 20.46 6.15
CA PHE A 322 0.87 19.78 6.49
C PHE A 322 1.04 19.50 7.97
N GLY A 323 0.14 19.98 8.83
CA GLY A 323 0.18 19.72 10.27
C GLY A 323 1.28 20.47 11.02
N ASP A 324 1.96 21.43 10.38
CA ASP A 324 3.03 22.25 10.97
C ASP A 324 2.62 23.73 11.17
N GLY A 325 1.34 24.05 10.95
CA GLY A 325 0.78 25.39 11.07
C GLY A 325 1.02 26.30 9.87
N THR A 326 1.64 25.79 8.80
CA THR A 326 1.72 26.52 7.53
C THR A 326 0.36 26.60 6.82
N ALA A 327 0.23 27.53 5.88
CA ALA A 327 -1.02 27.71 5.14
C ALA A 327 -1.35 26.47 4.30
N ALA A 328 -2.64 26.13 4.25
CA ALA A 328 -3.12 25.04 3.42
C ALA A 328 -2.84 25.29 1.93
N VAL A 329 -2.60 24.21 1.18
CA VAL A 329 -2.33 24.26 -0.26
C VAL A 329 -3.41 23.52 -1.02
N GLU A 330 -3.99 24.17 -2.02
CA GLU A 330 -4.97 23.55 -2.92
C GLU A 330 -4.29 23.06 -4.19
N VAL A 331 -4.63 21.84 -4.60
CA VAL A 331 -4.22 21.24 -5.87
C VAL A 331 -5.45 20.60 -6.52
N LYS A 332 -5.32 20.17 -7.78
CA LYS A 332 -6.40 19.49 -8.48
C LYS A 332 -5.89 18.34 -9.33
N SER A 333 -6.19 17.12 -8.93
CA SER A 333 -5.91 15.92 -9.72
C SER A 333 -6.93 15.75 -10.86
N ASP A 334 -6.68 14.80 -11.75
CA ASP A 334 -7.59 14.53 -12.88
C ASP A 334 -8.80 13.67 -12.48
N GLY A 335 -8.94 13.29 -11.20
CA GLY A 335 -10.06 12.46 -10.74
C GLY A 335 -10.05 11.03 -11.29
N ASN A 336 -8.90 10.55 -11.78
CA ASN A 336 -8.76 9.31 -12.55
C ASN A 336 -9.51 9.32 -13.89
N ALA A 337 -9.72 10.49 -14.51
CA ALA A 337 -10.34 10.60 -15.83
C ALA A 337 -9.57 9.87 -16.92
N VAL A 338 -8.22 9.89 -16.85
CA VAL A 338 -7.36 9.09 -17.74
C VAL A 338 -6.43 8.25 -16.89
N VAL A 339 -6.70 6.95 -16.79
CA VAL A 339 -6.02 5.99 -15.90
C VAL A 339 -4.48 6.16 -15.94
N HIS A 340 -3.90 6.27 -17.13
CA HIS A 340 -2.45 6.39 -17.33
C HIS A 340 -1.93 7.81 -17.62
N ALA A 341 -2.71 8.88 -17.36
CA ALA A 341 -2.23 10.26 -17.50
C ALA A 341 -0.92 10.50 -16.73
N ALA A 342 0.09 11.05 -17.38
CA ALA A 342 1.39 11.30 -16.77
C ALA A 342 1.32 12.28 -15.58
N ASP A 343 0.35 13.18 -15.63
CA ASP A 343 0.02 14.22 -14.64
C ASP A 343 -1.33 13.95 -13.94
N GLY A 344 -1.80 12.69 -13.93
CA GLY A 344 -3.05 12.34 -13.27
C GLY A 344 -3.04 12.56 -11.76
N TYR A 345 -1.85 12.44 -11.13
CA TYR A 345 -1.64 12.89 -9.76
C TYR A 345 -1.31 14.38 -9.73
N ALA A 346 -2.05 15.14 -8.95
CA ALA A 346 -1.64 16.49 -8.59
C ALA A 346 -0.50 16.44 -7.58
N ALA A 347 0.42 17.39 -7.66
CA ALA A 347 1.61 17.44 -6.82
C ALA A 347 1.85 18.81 -6.21
N THR A 348 2.39 18.82 -4.99
CA THR A 348 2.94 20.01 -4.33
C THR A 348 4.23 19.64 -3.61
N THR A 349 5.05 20.63 -3.26
CA THR A 349 6.28 20.43 -2.48
C THR A 349 6.21 21.24 -1.20
N HIS A 350 6.53 20.61 -0.07
CA HIS A 350 6.60 21.27 1.23
C HIS A 350 7.98 21.08 1.88
N ARG A 351 8.33 21.97 2.81
CA ARG A 351 9.56 21.92 3.59
C ARG A 351 9.24 22.17 5.06
N PHE A 352 9.33 21.13 5.88
CA PHE A 352 9.15 21.26 7.33
C PHE A 352 10.32 21.99 7.95
N ALA A 353 10.05 23.02 8.75
CA ALA A 353 11.10 23.85 9.35
C ALA A 353 11.76 23.23 10.58
N GLN A 354 11.07 22.32 11.26
CA GLN A 354 11.49 21.75 12.54
C GLN A 354 11.45 20.22 12.51
N THR A 355 12.16 19.59 13.45
CA THR A 355 12.06 18.16 13.69
C THR A 355 10.70 17.84 14.35
N GLY A 356 10.11 16.71 14.00
CA GLY A 356 8.83 16.30 14.59
C GLY A 356 8.18 15.14 13.86
N ASP A 357 7.04 14.72 14.39
CA ASP A 357 6.07 13.88 13.70
C ASP A 357 4.93 14.76 13.20
N TYR A 358 4.73 14.78 11.89
CA TYR A 358 3.67 15.54 11.25
C TYR A 358 2.61 14.59 10.68
N VAL A 359 1.37 14.77 11.12
CA VAL A 359 0.20 14.14 10.50
C VAL A 359 -0.30 15.09 9.42
N VAL A 360 0.10 14.81 8.19
CA VAL A 360 -0.33 15.58 7.01
C VAL A 360 -1.71 15.06 6.60
N ARG A 361 -2.64 15.97 6.35
CA ARG A 361 -3.99 15.66 5.91
C ARG A 361 -4.21 16.19 4.50
N VAL A 362 -4.89 15.41 3.68
CA VAL A 362 -5.51 15.90 2.45
C VAL A 362 -7.01 15.64 2.51
N HIS A 363 -7.79 16.64 2.11
CA HIS A 363 -9.23 16.59 2.11
C HIS A 363 -9.77 17.01 0.74
N HIS A 364 -10.83 16.31 0.33
CA HIS A 364 -11.61 16.60 -0.86
C HIS A 364 -13.11 16.50 -0.52
N THR A 365 -13.94 17.28 -1.21
CA THR A 365 -15.39 17.18 -1.16
C THR A 365 -15.95 17.19 -2.57
N ASP A 366 -16.78 16.19 -2.89
CA ASP A 366 -17.43 16.09 -4.20
C ASP A 366 -18.55 17.16 -4.38
N GLU A 367 -19.16 17.20 -5.56
CA GLU A 367 -20.22 18.14 -5.94
C GLU A 367 -21.49 18.05 -5.08
N HIS A 368 -21.59 17.02 -4.25
CA HIS A 368 -22.73 16.71 -3.40
C HIS A 368 -22.39 16.82 -1.91
N GLY A 369 -21.19 17.31 -1.56
CA GLY A 369 -20.80 17.48 -0.16
C GLY A 369 -20.25 16.21 0.51
N VAL A 370 -19.92 15.15 -0.23
CA VAL A 370 -19.38 13.90 0.34
C VAL A 370 -17.86 14.00 0.47
N PRO A 371 -17.31 13.79 1.68
CA PRO A 371 -15.89 13.96 1.92
C PRO A 371 -15.06 12.73 1.52
N ALA A 372 -13.83 12.99 1.09
CA ALA A 372 -12.75 12.01 1.03
C ALA A 372 -11.53 12.57 1.75
N ILE A 373 -11.08 11.88 2.80
CA ILE A 373 -9.95 12.29 3.64
C ILE A 373 -8.84 11.26 3.54
N GLY A 374 -7.59 11.71 3.43
CA GLY A 374 -6.39 10.89 3.55
C GLY A 374 -5.41 11.52 4.54
N HIS A 375 -4.67 10.68 5.26
CA HIS A 375 -3.60 11.12 6.16
C HIS A 375 -2.28 10.44 5.80
N LEU A 376 -1.17 11.15 6.07
CA LEU A 376 0.19 10.67 5.93
C LEU A 376 0.98 11.01 7.20
N HIS A 377 1.88 10.13 7.61
CA HIS A 377 2.81 10.40 8.71
C HIS A 377 4.20 10.70 8.17
N VAL A 378 4.65 11.95 8.34
CA VAL A 378 5.99 12.40 7.97
C VAL A 378 6.83 12.58 9.24
N ARG A 379 7.90 11.81 9.38
CA ARG A 379 8.90 11.98 10.43
C ARG A 379 10.03 12.85 9.92
N VAL A 380 10.23 14.01 10.55
CA VAL A 380 11.35 14.91 10.29
C VAL A 380 12.32 14.81 11.46
N ALA A 381 13.56 14.43 11.18
CA ALA A 381 14.58 14.26 12.21
C ALA A 381 15.94 14.75 11.70
N ASP A 382 16.80 15.15 12.63
CA ASP A 382 18.19 15.46 12.30
C ASP A 382 18.93 14.21 11.81
N ALA A 383 20.05 14.43 11.12
CA ALA A 383 20.94 13.32 10.76
C ALA A 383 21.43 12.63 12.03
N LYS A 384 21.29 11.29 12.08
CA LYS A 384 21.96 10.48 13.09
C LYS A 384 23.46 10.41 12.85
#